data_AF-A0A662VB44-F1
#
_entry.id   AF-A0A662VB44-F1
#
_cell.length_a   1.000
_cell.length_b   1.000
_cell.length_c   1.000
_cell.angle_alpha   90.00
_cell.angle_beta   90.00
_cell.angle_gamma   90.00
#
_symmetry.space_group_name_H-M   'P 1'
#
loop_
_entity.id
_entity.type
_entity.pdbx_description
1 polymer ?
#
loop_
_entity_poly.entity_id
_entity_poly.type
_entity_poly.pdbx_seq_one_letter_code
_entity_poly.pdbx_strand_id
1 'polypeptide(L)'
;MEVVMEALELAGVGPGDRVVDLGCGDGRVVVAAAKFFGAEGVGGEIDRSRSGVTEVYAKFKGVEDKVWVLCRDFRSVDLSVLR
;
A
#
# COMPACT_ATOMS: atom_id res chain seq x y z
N MET A 1 9.41 8.23 8.57
CA MET A 1 8.80 8.41 7.23
C MET A 1 9.86 8.68 6.19
N GLU A 2 10.95 9.37 6.54
CA GLU A 2 12.15 9.56 5.73
C GLU A 2 12.60 8.31 4.95
N VAL A 3 12.87 7.18 5.63
CA VAL A 3 13.28 5.91 4.97
C VAL A 3 12.27 5.40 3.94
N VAL A 4 10.96 5.58 4.17
CA VAL A 4 9.93 5.12 3.22
C VAL A 4 9.92 6.01 1.97
N MET A 5 10.06 7.31 2.15
CA MET A 5 10.13 8.26 1.03
C MET A 5 11.36 8.00 0.17
N GLU A 6 12.53 7.86 0.79
CA GLU A 6 13.79 7.55 0.08
C GLU A 6 13.71 6.22 -0.67
N ALA A 7 13.11 5.19 -0.07
CA ALA A 7 12.94 3.90 -0.73
C ALA A 7 12.04 3.98 -1.97
N LEU A 8 10.93 4.75 -1.89
CA LEU A 8 10.02 4.96 -3.03
C LEU A 8 10.65 5.83 -4.12
N GLU A 9 11.42 6.85 -3.74
CA GLU A 9 12.22 7.67 -4.67
C GLU A 9 13.28 6.83 -5.39
N LEU A 10 14.03 6.01 -4.65
CA LEU A 10 15.07 5.14 -5.20
C LEU A 10 14.48 4.10 -6.16
N ALA A 11 13.28 3.60 -5.88
CA ALA A 11 12.54 2.69 -6.74
C ALA A 11 11.93 3.39 -7.98
N GLY A 12 11.96 4.73 -8.05
CA GLY A 12 11.42 5.50 -9.17
C GLY A 12 9.89 5.48 -9.25
N VAL A 13 9.20 5.31 -8.13
CA VAL A 13 7.73 5.20 -8.09
C VAL A 13 7.08 6.50 -8.56
N GLY A 14 6.06 6.40 -9.42
CA GLY A 14 5.31 7.54 -9.92
C GLY A 14 3.87 7.20 -10.34
N PRO A 15 3.18 8.17 -10.98
CA PRO A 15 1.83 7.97 -11.47
C PRO A 15 1.77 6.84 -12.52
N GLY A 16 0.82 5.94 -12.36
CA GLY A 16 0.65 4.76 -13.22
C GLY A 16 1.34 3.51 -12.69
N ASP A 17 2.22 3.64 -11.69
CA ASP A 17 2.78 2.49 -11.00
C ASP A 17 1.79 1.91 -9.97
N ARG A 18 1.93 0.62 -9.72
CA ARG A 18 1.25 -0.08 -8.63
C ARG A 18 2.29 -0.61 -7.65
N VAL A 19 2.27 -0.11 -6.41
CA VAL A 19 3.13 -0.57 -5.31
C VAL A 19 2.39 -1.64 -4.52
N VAL A 20 2.97 -2.83 -4.45
CA VAL A 20 2.43 -3.96 -3.67
C VAL A 20 3.30 -4.21 -2.44
N ASP A 21 2.70 -4.13 -1.26
CA ASP A 21 3.38 -4.33 0.03
C ASP A 21 2.84 -5.58 0.73
N LEU A 22 3.63 -6.66 0.73
CA LEU A 22 3.26 -7.97 1.27
C LEU A 22 3.65 -8.05 2.75
N GLY A 23 2.72 -7.68 3.62
CA GLY A 23 2.94 -7.46 5.05
C GLY A 23 2.84 -5.98 5.43
N CYS A 24 1.84 -5.27 4.90
CA CYS A 24 1.80 -3.81 4.93
C CYS A 24 1.60 -3.19 6.32
N GLY A 25 1.20 -3.97 7.32
CA GLY A 25 1.14 -3.54 8.71
C GLY A 25 0.24 -2.33 8.95
N ASP A 26 0.85 -1.17 9.22
CA ASP A 26 0.15 0.10 9.45
C ASP A 26 -0.10 0.92 8.15
N GLY A 27 0.29 0.37 7.00
CA GLY A 27 -0.04 0.93 5.69
C GLY A 27 0.87 2.04 5.21
N ARG A 28 1.95 2.37 5.94
CA ARG A 28 2.78 3.53 5.64
C ARG A 28 3.35 3.57 4.22
N VAL A 29 3.76 2.42 3.67
CA VAL A 29 4.36 2.35 2.33
C VAL A 29 3.31 2.59 1.25
N VAL A 30 2.23 1.82 1.23
CA VAL A 30 1.16 1.93 0.22
C VAL A 30 0.45 3.28 0.26
N VAL A 31 0.24 3.84 1.46
CA VAL A 31 -0.35 5.18 1.61
C VAL A 31 0.63 6.27 1.18
N ALA A 32 1.93 6.14 1.46
CA ALA A 32 2.93 7.10 0.99
C ALA A 32 3.06 7.08 -0.54
N ALA A 33 3.10 5.89 -1.15
CA ALA A 33 3.13 5.72 -2.60
C ALA A 33 1.95 6.45 -3.26
N ALA A 34 0.72 6.22 -2.77
CA ALA A 34 -0.46 6.88 -3.31
C ALA A 34 -0.47 8.39 -3.08
N LYS A 35 -0.14 8.83 -1.87
CA LYS A 35 -0.27 10.23 -1.46
C LYS A 35 0.78 11.15 -2.07
N PHE A 36 2.03 10.70 -2.12
CA PHE A 36 3.16 11.56 -2.48
C PHE A 36 3.70 11.29 -3.89
N PHE A 37 3.55 10.07 -4.40
CA PHE A 37 4.06 9.69 -5.71
C PHE A 37 2.95 9.50 -6.75
N GLY A 38 1.68 9.54 -6.33
CA GLY A 38 0.53 9.43 -7.23
C GLY A 38 0.30 8.01 -7.78
N ALA A 39 1.03 7.02 -7.27
CA ALA A 39 0.88 5.61 -7.59
C ALA A 39 -0.41 5.00 -7.01
N GLU A 40 -0.71 3.77 -7.39
CA GLU A 40 -1.68 2.93 -6.72
C GLU A 40 -0.99 2.05 -5.66
N GLY A 41 -1.66 1.79 -4.53
CA GLY A 41 -1.15 0.97 -3.43
C GLY A 41 -2.01 -0.26 -3.18
N VAL A 42 -1.37 -1.43 -3.04
CA VAL A 42 -2.04 -2.67 -2.63
C VAL A 42 -1.29 -3.28 -1.45
N GLY A 43 -1.93 -3.31 -0.29
CA GLY A 43 -1.36 -3.93 0.92
C GLY A 43 -1.90 -5.34 1.14
N GLY A 44 -1.03 -6.31 1.41
CA GLY A 44 -1.41 -7.61 1.95
C GLY A 44 -1.14 -7.65 3.45
N GLU A 45 -2.13 -7.98 4.27
CA GLU A 45 -1.96 -8.10 5.72
C GLU A 45 -2.84 -9.24 6.25
N ILE A 46 -2.27 -10.13 7.06
CA ILE A 46 -2.97 -11.29 7.59
C ILE A 46 -3.80 -10.94 8.83
N ASP A 47 -3.35 -9.94 9.60
CA ASP A 47 -4.05 -9.46 10.78
C ASP A 47 -5.18 -8.49 10.41
N ARG A 48 -6.42 -8.89 10.73
CA ARG A 48 -7.63 -8.11 10.42
C ARG A 48 -7.69 -6.75 11.13
N SER A 49 -7.08 -6.62 12.30
CA SER A 49 -7.04 -5.33 12.99
C SER A 49 -6.10 -4.37 12.26
N ARG A 50 -4.92 -4.86 11.86
CA ARG A 50 -3.92 -4.07 11.12
C ARG A 50 -4.38 -3.72 9.71
N SER A 51 -5.08 -4.62 9.02
CA SER A 51 -5.69 -4.31 7.73
C SER A 51 -6.69 -3.15 7.86
N GLY A 52 -7.55 -3.19 8.89
CA GLY A 52 -8.48 -2.11 9.20
C GLY A 52 -7.79 -0.79 9.56
N VAL A 53 -6.66 -0.85 10.29
CA VAL A 53 -5.83 0.35 10.55
C VAL A 53 -5.33 0.96 9.24
N THR A 54 -4.87 0.14 8.30
CA THR A 54 -4.41 0.62 6.98
C THR A 54 -5.54 1.27 6.18
N GLU A 55 -6.72 0.66 6.14
CA GLU A 55 -7.89 1.22 5.44
C GLU A 55 -8.32 2.58 6.04
N VAL A 56 -8.40 2.66 7.37
CA VAL A 56 -8.72 3.91 8.07
C VAL A 56 -7.63 4.96 7.82
N TYR A 57 -6.36 4.54 7.79
CA TYR A 57 -5.25 5.44 7.52
C TYR A 57 -5.29 5.99 6.09
N ALA A 58 -5.57 5.16 5.09
CA ALA A 58 -5.75 5.58 3.70
C ALA A 58 -6.88 6.60 3.57
N LYS A 59 -8.04 6.33 4.19
CA LYS A 59 -9.18 7.25 4.23
C LYS A 59 -8.84 8.58 4.93
N PHE A 60 -8.19 8.51 6.08
CA PHE A 60 -7.76 9.71 6.81
C PHE A 60 -6.78 10.56 5.99
N LYS A 61 -6.00 9.93 5.12
CA LYS A 61 -5.05 10.60 4.24
C LYS A 61 -5.64 11.03 2.89
N GLY A 62 -6.90 10.68 2.61
CA GLY A 62 -7.63 11.04 1.40
C GLY A 62 -7.13 10.31 0.15
N VAL A 63 -6.73 9.05 0.29
CA VAL A 63 -6.21 8.20 -0.80
C VAL A 63 -6.92 6.84 -0.85
N GLU A 64 -8.12 6.74 -0.27
CA GLU A 64 -8.92 5.52 -0.23
C GLU A 64 -9.35 5.03 -1.62
N ASP A 65 -9.33 5.90 -2.63
CA ASP A 65 -9.59 5.59 -4.03
C ASP A 65 -8.39 4.96 -4.76
N LYS A 66 -7.20 5.03 -4.14
CA LYS A 66 -5.94 4.54 -4.71
C LYS A 66 -5.27 3.44 -3.88
N VAL A 67 -5.80 3.13 -2.70
CA VAL A 67 -5.21 2.16 -1.78
C VAL A 67 -6.22 1.06 -1.45
N TRP A 68 -5.84 -0.18 -1.72
CA TRP A 68 -6.62 -1.37 -1.36
C TRP A 68 -5.86 -2.27 -0.41
N VAL A 69 -6.57 -2.93 0.50
CA VAL A 69 -5.99 -3.84 1.48
C VAL A 69 -6.62 -5.22 1.34
N LEU A 70 -5.78 -6.23 1.11
CA LEU A 70 -6.14 -7.63 1.09
C LEU A 70 -5.87 -8.21 2.48
N CYS A 71 -6.94 -8.38 3.27
CA CYS A 71 -6.87 -9.03 4.58
C CYS A 71 -6.68 -10.56 4.42
N ARG A 72 -5.50 -11.00 3.97
CA ARG A 72 -5.17 -12.39 3.67
C ARG A 72 -3.69 -12.66 3.94
N ASP A 73 -3.36 -13.95 4.05
CA ASP A 73 -1.98 -14.40 4.00
C ASP A 73 -1.36 -14.04 2.64
N PHE A 74 -0.32 -13.23 2.66
CA PHE A 74 0.35 -12.76 1.44
C PHE A 74 0.92 -13.91 0.59
N ARG A 75 1.24 -15.06 1.21
CA ARG A 75 1.72 -16.25 0.50
C ARG A 75 0.66 -16.87 -0.42
N SER A 76 -0.60 -16.53 -0.19
CA SER A 76 -1.75 -16.98 -0.97
C SER A 76 -2.27 -15.95 -1.96
N VAL A 77 -1.64 -14.76 -2.02
CA VAL A 77 -2.05 -13.69 -2.94
C VAL A 77 -1.51 -14.00 -4.32
N ASP A 78 -2.41 -14.17 -5.28
CA ASP A 78 -2.06 -14.22 -6.70
C ASP A 78 -1.86 -12.79 -7.20
N LEU A 79 -0.62 -12.42 -7.52
CA LEU A 79 -0.29 -11.08 -8.03
C LEU A 79 -0.65 -10.92 -9.51
N SER A 80 -0.87 -12.00 -10.25
CA SER A 80 -1.20 -11.94 -11.67
C SER A 80 -2.58 -11.34 -11.95
N VAL A 81 -3.43 -11.26 -10.92
CA VAL A 81 -4.76 -10.64 -10.99
C VAL A 81 -4.74 -9.12 -10.76
N LEU A 82 -3.59 -8.55 -10.37
CA LEU A 82 -3.40 -7.11 -10.15
C LEU A 82 -3.00 -6.36 -11.44
N ARG A 83 -3.23 -6.98 -12.60
CA ARG A 83 -2.98 -6.43 -13.94
C ARG A 83 -3.91 -5.28 -14.27
#